data_AF-L8G9G6-F1
#
_entry.id   AF-L8G9G6-F1
#
_cell.length_a   1.000
_cell.length_b   1.000
_cell.length_c   1.000
_cell.angle_alpha   90.00
_cell.angle_beta   90.00
_cell.angle_gamma   90.00
#
_symmetry.space_group_name_H-M   'P 1'
#
loop_
_entity.id
_entity.type
_entity.pdbx_description
1 polymer ?
#
loop_
_entity_poly.entity_id
_entity_poly.type
_entity_poly.pdbx_seq_one_letter_code
_entity_poly.pdbx_strand_id
1 'polypeptide(L)'
;MASHTKAHLRKTFQYPDPDDDDTPEALDEEEQQHLITTLRASASATNTLYTRLFTTFPLLLTLAYLPPLSSARGALPLLALTSLIASAWVMYAFPVGRTGWGVVDEWADGAGATAGGKGGKEGKGKGRAGDISPGDQEGPLRKWLVPLNASLVGVILVAGLLGTGGGGVKLSVLPALALGVVVLVKVQVRGVEADVEELEGLRYGYKGA
;
A
#
# COMPACT_ATOMS: atom_id res chain seq x y z
N MET A 1 -45.41 -32.32 -22.08
CA MET A 1 -44.52 -31.15 -22.25
C MET A 1 -43.90 -30.84 -20.89
N ALA A 2 -42.77 -31.46 -20.56
CA ALA A 2 -42.07 -31.24 -19.29
C ALA A 2 -40.77 -30.50 -19.57
N SER A 3 -40.65 -29.27 -19.08
CA SER A 3 -39.43 -28.45 -19.18
C SER A 3 -38.35 -29.00 -18.26
N HIS A 4 -37.18 -29.33 -18.81
CA HIS A 4 -35.98 -29.62 -18.03
C HIS A 4 -35.23 -28.31 -17.71
N THR A 5 -35.27 -27.90 -16.45
CA THR A 5 -34.45 -26.81 -15.91
C THR A 5 -33.00 -27.29 -15.79
N LYS A 6 -32.10 -26.77 -16.63
CA LYS A 6 -30.64 -26.97 -16.50
C LYS A 6 -30.11 -26.04 -15.42
N ALA A 7 -29.83 -26.57 -14.23
CA ALA A 7 -29.04 -25.88 -13.22
C ALA A 7 -27.55 -25.99 -13.58
N HIS A 8 -26.93 -24.86 -13.90
CA HIS A 8 -25.49 -24.79 -14.15
C HIS A 8 -24.77 -24.67 -12.80
N LEU A 9 -24.35 -25.80 -12.23
CA LEU A 9 -23.47 -25.84 -11.08
C LEU A 9 -22.11 -25.24 -11.48
N ARG A 10 -21.73 -24.12 -10.86
CA ARG A 10 -20.36 -23.61 -10.96
C ARG A 10 -19.46 -24.64 -10.27
N LYS A 11 -18.67 -25.37 -11.05
CA LYS A 11 -17.56 -26.21 -10.58
C LYS A 11 -16.67 -25.35 -9.70
N THR A 12 -16.83 -25.49 -8.40
CA THR A 12 -15.96 -24.88 -7.41
C THR A 12 -15.35 -26.06 -6.67
N PHE A 13 -14.03 -26.21 -6.83
CA PHE A 13 -13.19 -27.24 -6.20
C PHE A 13 -13.54 -28.69 -6.57
N GLN A 14 -13.01 -29.13 -7.71
CA GLN A 14 -12.86 -30.56 -7.99
C GLN A 14 -11.59 -31.02 -7.27
N TYR A 15 -11.76 -31.79 -6.20
CA TYR A 15 -10.64 -32.50 -5.57
C TYR A 15 -10.29 -33.72 -6.44
N PRO A 16 -9.01 -34.09 -6.58
CA PRO A 16 -8.62 -35.33 -7.22
C PRO A 16 -9.24 -36.52 -6.46
N ASP A 17 -9.70 -37.52 -7.19
CA ASP A 17 -10.13 -38.79 -6.60
C ASP A 17 -8.91 -39.48 -5.95
N PRO A 18 -9.08 -40.14 -4.78
CA PRO A 18 -7.97 -40.80 -4.08
C PRO A 18 -7.39 -42.01 -4.83
N ASP A 19 -8.02 -42.41 -5.94
CA ASP A 19 -7.64 -43.54 -6.78
C ASP A 19 -6.93 -43.13 -8.09
N ASP A 20 -6.71 -41.82 -8.32
CA ASP A 20 -5.78 -41.35 -9.35
C ASP A 20 -4.37 -41.31 -8.73
N ASP A 21 -3.45 -42.13 -9.25
CA ASP A 21 -2.01 -42.13 -8.94
C ASP A 21 -1.32 -40.79 -9.33
N ASP A 22 -2.07 -39.82 -9.84
CA ASP A 22 -1.69 -38.40 -9.95
C ASP A 22 -1.71 -37.73 -8.57
N THR A 23 -0.99 -38.30 -7.59
CA THR A 23 -0.48 -37.51 -6.48
C THR A 23 0.27 -36.33 -7.08
N PRO A 24 0.03 -35.07 -6.66
CA PRO A 24 0.76 -33.94 -7.21
C PRO A 24 2.24 -34.25 -7.05
N GLU A 25 2.94 -34.34 -8.18
CA GLU A 25 4.36 -34.65 -8.26
C GLU A 25 5.05 -33.79 -7.19
N ALA A 26 5.64 -34.45 -6.19
CA ALA A 26 6.20 -33.76 -5.04
C ALA A 26 7.32 -32.87 -5.56
N LEU A 27 7.00 -31.58 -5.78
CA LEU A 27 7.92 -30.55 -6.25
C LEU A 27 9.22 -30.71 -5.49
N ASP A 28 10.30 -30.98 -6.21
CA ASP A 28 11.59 -31.17 -5.59
C ASP A 28 11.99 -29.90 -4.80
N GLU A 29 12.89 -30.05 -3.83
CA GLU A 29 13.28 -28.92 -2.97
C GLU A 29 13.95 -27.79 -3.78
N GLU A 30 14.56 -28.12 -4.91
CA GLU A 30 15.24 -27.17 -5.79
C GLU A 30 14.23 -26.33 -6.59
N GLU A 31 13.16 -26.93 -7.10
CA GLU A 31 12.05 -26.31 -7.81
C GLU A 31 11.22 -25.43 -6.87
N GLN A 32 10.93 -25.90 -5.65
CA GLN A 32 10.30 -25.05 -4.63
C GLN A 32 11.16 -23.82 -4.32
N GLN A 33 12.48 -23.98 -4.17
CA GLN A 33 13.38 -22.88 -3.90
C GLN A 33 13.45 -21.92 -5.10
N HIS A 34 13.50 -22.44 -6.31
CA HIS A 34 13.49 -21.66 -7.55
C HIS A 34 12.19 -20.86 -7.69
N LEU A 35 11.03 -21.46 -7.40
CA LEU A 35 9.74 -20.78 -7.39
C LEU A 35 9.68 -19.68 -6.34
N ILE A 36 10.12 -19.93 -5.10
CA ILE A 36 10.17 -18.92 -4.03
C ILE A 36 11.07 -17.74 -4.45
N THR A 37 12.24 -18.02 -5.04
CA THR A 37 13.12 -16.95 -5.51
C THR A 37 12.49 -16.15 -6.64
N THR A 38 11.79 -16.81 -7.55
CA THR A 38 11.12 -16.17 -8.70
C THR A 38 9.92 -15.33 -8.24
N LEU A 39 9.12 -15.85 -7.31
CA LEU A 39 8.00 -15.13 -6.69
C LEU A 39 8.48 -13.90 -5.93
N ARG A 40 9.56 -14.02 -5.14
CA ARG A 40 10.15 -12.88 -4.43
C ARG A 40 10.72 -11.84 -5.39
N ALA A 41 11.35 -12.26 -6.48
CA ALA A 41 11.86 -11.36 -7.51
C ALA A 41 10.72 -10.63 -8.22
N SER A 42 9.65 -11.34 -8.58
CA SER A 42 8.44 -10.78 -9.21
C SER A 42 7.71 -9.80 -8.29
N ALA A 43 7.51 -10.17 -7.02
CA ALA A 43 6.92 -9.30 -6.00
C ALA A 43 7.75 -8.02 -5.81
N SER A 44 9.09 -8.16 -5.78
CA SER A 44 9.99 -7.01 -5.67
C SER A 44 9.89 -6.07 -6.86
N ALA A 45 9.90 -6.59 -8.09
CA ALA A 45 9.79 -5.77 -9.31
C ALA A 45 8.47 -5.01 -9.38
N THR A 46 7.36 -5.69 -9.07
CA THR A 46 6.01 -5.11 -9.04
C THR A 46 5.92 -3.98 -8.02
N ASN A 47 6.52 -4.19 -6.84
CA ASN A 47 6.53 -3.20 -5.78
C ASN A 47 7.43 -1.97 -6.12
N THR A 48 8.49 -2.12 -6.94
CA THR A 48 9.22 -0.95 -7.50
C THR A 48 8.32 -0.13 -8.39
N LEU A 49 7.58 -0.81 -9.27
CA LEU A 49 6.74 -0.18 -10.26
C LEU A 49 5.63 0.61 -9.58
N TYR A 50 4.95 0.02 -8.58
CA TYR A 50 3.95 0.73 -7.77
C TYR A 50 4.55 1.95 -7.07
N THR A 51 5.68 1.79 -6.40
CA THR A 51 6.37 2.90 -5.73
C THR A 51 6.68 4.02 -6.72
N ARG A 52 7.22 3.69 -7.90
CA ARG A 52 7.56 4.68 -8.92
C ARG A 52 6.34 5.40 -9.47
N LEU A 53 5.30 4.66 -9.88
CA LEU A 53 4.07 5.25 -10.43
C LEU A 53 3.39 6.17 -9.41
N PHE A 54 3.18 5.71 -8.19
CA PHE A 54 2.49 6.48 -7.16
C PHE A 54 3.36 7.57 -6.52
N THR A 55 4.69 7.55 -6.71
CA THR A 55 5.56 8.70 -6.39
C THR A 55 5.50 9.76 -7.50
N THR A 56 5.45 9.34 -8.77
CA THR A 56 5.32 10.29 -9.89
C THR A 56 3.96 10.98 -9.91
N PHE A 57 2.91 10.35 -9.38
CA PHE A 57 1.57 10.92 -9.37
C PHE A 57 1.47 12.27 -8.60
N PRO A 58 1.87 12.38 -7.31
CA PRO A 58 1.91 13.67 -6.62
C PRO A 58 2.87 14.67 -7.27
N LEU A 59 4.00 14.20 -7.80
CA LEU A 59 4.95 15.05 -8.53
C LEU A 59 4.32 15.67 -9.77
N LEU A 60 3.53 14.93 -10.55
CA LEU A 60 2.82 15.47 -11.71
C LEU A 60 1.80 16.54 -11.31
N LEU A 61 1.14 16.37 -10.16
CA LEU A 61 0.20 17.38 -9.64
C LEU A 61 0.89 18.69 -9.26
N THR A 62 2.19 18.68 -8.94
CA THR A 62 2.92 19.93 -8.66
C THR A 62 2.91 20.90 -9.86
N LEU A 63 2.82 20.39 -11.09
CA LEU A 63 2.81 21.22 -12.29
C LEU A 63 1.58 22.12 -12.35
N ALA A 64 0.45 21.70 -11.76
CA ALA A 64 -0.77 22.51 -11.68
C ALA A 64 -0.59 23.77 -10.83
N TYR A 65 0.41 23.81 -9.95
CA TYR A 65 0.70 24.94 -9.06
C TYR A 65 1.81 25.86 -9.59
N LEU A 66 2.48 25.53 -10.69
CA LEU A 66 3.49 26.39 -11.32
C LEU A 66 2.91 27.74 -11.82
N PRO A 67 1.76 27.79 -12.52
CA PRO A 67 1.21 29.06 -12.98
C PRO A 67 0.71 29.98 -11.84
N PRO A 68 -0.01 29.49 -10.81
CA PRO A 68 -0.33 30.30 -9.64
C PRO A 68 0.89 30.81 -8.87
N LEU A 69 2.00 30.04 -8.88
CA LEU A 69 3.24 30.43 -8.21
C LEU A 69 3.86 31.68 -8.82
N SER A 70 3.84 31.82 -10.15
CA SER A 70 4.40 32.99 -10.85
C SER A 70 3.60 34.27 -10.63
N SER A 71 2.32 34.15 -10.31
CA SER A 71 1.46 35.30 -9.97
C SER A 71 1.52 35.71 -8.49
N ALA A 72 2.24 34.93 -7.65
CA ALA A 72 2.66 35.21 -6.27
C ALA A 72 1.63 35.83 -5.30
N ARG A 73 0.32 35.68 -5.53
CA ARG A 73 -0.71 36.14 -4.60
C ARG A 73 -1.04 35.04 -3.59
N GLY A 74 -0.26 34.99 -2.51
CA GLY A 74 -0.56 34.20 -1.32
C GLY A 74 0.24 32.91 -1.16
N ALA A 75 0.13 32.31 0.03
CA ALA A 75 0.92 31.15 0.44
C ALA A 75 0.36 29.80 -0.06
N LEU A 76 -0.87 29.76 -0.59
CA LEU A 76 -1.56 28.50 -0.93
C LEU A 76 -0.79 27.63 -1.95
N PRO A 77 -0.23 28.16 -3.05
CA PRO A 77 0.56 27.34 -3.98
C PRO A 77 1.80 26.72 -3.33
N LEU A 78 2.46 27.45 -2.42
CA LEU A 78 3.62 26.94 -1.68
C LEU A 78 3.24 25.85 -0.68
N LEU A 79 2.13 26.03 0.03
CA LEU A 79 1.58 25.02 0.94
C LEU A 79 1.15 23.75 0.18
N ALA A 80 0.55 23.91 -1.00
CA ALA A 80 0.18 22.78 -1.85
C ALA A 80 1.39 22.04 -2.42
N LEU A 81 2.41 22.76 -2.89
CA LEU A 81 3.66 22.16 -3.36
C LEU A 81 4.38 21.40 -2.26
N THR A 82 4.49 21.97 -1.06
CA THR A 82 5.09 21.28 0.09
C THR A 82 4.29 20.04 0.49
N SER A 83 2.96 20.10 0.46
CA SER A 83 2.11 18.93 0.71
C SER A 83 2.27 17.81 -0.34
N LEU A 84 2.37 18.16 -1.62
CA LEU A 84 2.56 17.21 -2.72
C LEU A 84 3.95 16.57 -2.70
N ILE A 85 5.00 17.36 -2.43
CA ILE A 85 6.37 16.86 -2.28
C ILE A 85 6.45 15.95 -1.05
N ALA A 86 5.83 16.32 0.07
CA ALA A 86 5.75 15.46 1.25
C ALA A 86 5.03 14.13 0.93
N SER A 87 3.95 14.16 0.16
CA SER A 87 3.23 12.96 -0.26
C SER A 87 4.08 12.04 -1.15
N ALA A 88 4.83 12.62 -2.10
CA ALA A 88 5.80 11.87 -2.92
C ALA A 88 6.92 11.26 -2.06
N TRP A 89 7.44 12.02 -1.09
CA TRP A 89 8.46 11.55 -0.17
C TRP A 89 7.95 10.41 0.73
N VAL A 90 6.70 10.46 1.20
CA VAL A 90 6.08 9.36 1.96
C VAL A 90 6.05 8.09 1.12
N MET A 91 5.65 8.17 -0.14
CA MET A 91 5.63 6.99 -1.03
C MET A 91 7.03 6.44 -1.28
N TYR A 92 8.01 7.32 -1.48
CA TYR A 92 9.38 6.94 -1.79
C TYR A 92 10.18 6.40 -0.60
N ALA A 93 10.08 7.05 0.56
CA ALA A 93 10.99 6.84 1.69
C ALA A 93 10.46 5.87 2.76
N PHE A 94 9.16 5.59 2.80
CA PHE A 94 8.57 4.72 3.82
C PHE A 94 8.50 3.28 3.30
N PRO A 95 8.82 2.29 4.14
CA PRO A 95 8.65 0.89 3.81
C PRO A 95 7.26 0.62 3.23
N VAL A 96 7.24 -0.35 2.34
CA VAL A 96 6.01 -0.79 1.69
C VAL A 96 5.10 -1.37 2.78
N GLY A 97 3.80 -1.07 2.71
CA GLY A 97 2.84 -1.46 3.74
C GLY A 97 2.78 -0.57 4.99
N ARG A 98 3.73 0.36 5.21
CA ARG A 98 3.69 1.31 6.36
C ARG A 98 3.46 2.73 5.89
N THR A 99 2.46 3.39 6.49
CA THR A 99 2.13 4.79 6.23
C THR A 99 2.97 5.74 7.08
N GLY A 100 3.44 5.30 8.25
CA GLY A 100 4.10 6.18 9.22
C GLY A 100 3.12 6.93 10.13
N TRP A 101 1.82 6.72 9.93
CA TRP A 101 0.79 7.24 10.79
C TRP A 101 0.30 6.12 11.69
N GLY A 102 0.73 6.12 12.95
CA GLY A 102 0.49 5.03 13.90
C GLY A 102 -0.97 4.56 13.97
N VAL A 103 -1.94 5.49 13.95
CA VAL A 103 -3.38 5.13 13.99
C VAL A 103 -3.85 4.38 12.75
N VAL A 104 -3.42 4.83 11.56
CA VAL A 104 -3.76 4.14 10.30
C VAL A 104 -3.04 2.81 10.22
N ASP A 105 -1.80 2.77 10.71
CA ASP A 105 -1.01 1.55 10.70
C ASP A 105 -1.59 0.51 11.69
N GLU A 106 -2.02 0.91 12.89
CA GLU A 106 -2.70 0.03 13.86
C GLU A 106 -4.06 -0.44 13.34
N TRP A 107 -4.83 0.44 12.70
CA TRP A 107 -6.10 0.08 12.08
C TRP A 107 -5.91 -0.93 10.94
N ALA A 108 -4.91 -0.73 10.09
CA ALA A 108 -4.59 -1.64 8.99
C ALA A 108 -4.08 -2.99 9.50
N ASP A 109 -3.36 -3.04 10.64
CA ASP A 109 -3.04 -4.30 11.34
C ASP A 109 -4.28 -4.99 11.90
N GLY A 110 -5.15 -4.21 12.57
CA GLY A 110 -6.36 -4.72 13.20
C GLY A 110 -7.38 -5.26 12.19
N ALA A 111 -7.46 -4.66 11.00
CA ALA A 111 -8.34 -5.14 9.93
C ALA A 111 -7.93 -6.55 9.47
N GLY A 112 -6.63 -6.84 9.35
CA GLY A 112 -6.13 -8.18 9.05
C GLY A 112 -6.35 -9.18 10.20
N ALA A 113 -6.23 -8.74 11.46
CA ALA A 113 -6.37 -9.59 12.64
C ALA A 113 -7.81 -10.09 12.92
N THR A 114 -8.84 -9.55 12.26
CA THR A 114 -10.23 -10.00 12.46
C THR A 114 -10.57 -11.30 11.72
N ALA A 115 -9.68 -11.82 10.87
CA ALA A 115 -9.90 -13.05 10.10
C ALA A 115 -9.18 -14.31 10.66
N GLY A 116 -8.18 -14.17 11.53
CA GLY A 116 -7.34 -15.29 11.95
C GLY A 116 -6.71 -15.06 13.33
N GLY A 117 -6.67 -16.12 14.14
CA GLY A 117 -6.40 -16.08 15.57
C GLY A 117 -5.12 -15.36 16.01
N LYS A 118 -5.19 -14.89 17.26
CA LYS A 118 -4.16 -14.17 18.01
C LYS A 118 -2.85 -14.98 18.13
N GLY A 119 -1.98 -14.89 17.14
CA GLY A 119 -0.62 -15.44 17.15
C GLY A 119 0.39 -14.32 16.92
N GLY A 120 1.09 -13.90 17.97
CA GLY A 120 2.08 -12.83 17.87
C GLY A 120 3.40 -13.30 17.25
N LYS A 121 4.03 -12.46 16.45
CA LYS A 121 5.34 -11.84 16.69
C LYS A 121 5.76 -11.05 15.45
N GLU A 122 6.28 -9.84 15.72
CA GLU A 122 7.08 -8.97 14.87
C GLU A 122 7.63 -9.64 13.58
N GLY A 123 6.82 -9.60 12.52
CA GLY A 123 7.29 -9.80 11.17
C GLY A 123 8.24 -8.65 10.83
N LYS A 124 9.54 -8.85 11.07
CA LYS A 124 10.61 -7.94 10.70
C LYS A 124 10.63 -7.86 9.18
N GLY A 125 9.82 -6.96 8.62
CA GLY A 125 9.70 -6.69 7.20
C GLY A 125 11.10 -6.56 6.61
N LYS A 126 11.43 -7.48 5.70
CA LYS A 126 12.77 -7.57 5.12
C LYS A 126 12.95 -6.36 4.21
N GLY A 127 13.56 -5.32 4.78
CA GLY A 127 13.87 -4.05 4.15
C GLY A 127 14.42 -4.21 2.75
N ARG A 128 13.85 -3.43 1.83
CA ARG A 128 14.26 -3.36 0.43
C ARG A 128 15.66 -2.74 0.32
N ALA A 129 16.37 -2.93 -0.80
CA ALA A 129 17.74 -2.42 -1.02
C ALA A 129 17.90 -0.86 -1.09
N GLY A 130 16.98 -0.10 -0.50
CA GLY A 130 17.11 1.33 -0.18
C GLY A 130 16.68 1.63 1.27
N ASP A 131 16.52 0.60 2.09
CA ASP A 131 16.19 0.70 3.51
C ASP A 131 17.39 1.33 4.21
N ILE A 132 17.24 2.60 4.58
CA ILE A 132 18.18 3.27 5.48
C ILE A 132 18.03 2.52 6.81
N SER A 133 18.95 1.57 7.03
CA SER A 133 19.17 0.69 8.18
C SER A 133 18.00 0.51 9.17
N PRO A 134 17.52 -0.73 9.44
CA PRO A 134 16.46 -1.02 10.41
C PRO A 134 16.89 -0.80 11.88
N GLY A 135 17.99 -0.08 12.12
CA GLY A 135 18.52 0.29 13.43
C GLY A 135 18.53 1.80 13.71
N ASP A 136 18.20 2.66 12.73
CA ASP A 136 18.02 4.09 13.01
C ASP A 136 16.57 4.33 13.45
N GLN A 137 16.41 4.40 14.77
CA GLN A 137 15.28 4.99 15.51
C GLN A 137 14.32 5.72 14.57
N GLU A 138 13.08 5.24 14.44
CA GLU A 138 12.02 5.88 13.64
C GLU A 138 12.05 7.41 13.85
N GLY A 139 12.75 8.12 12.97
CA GLY A 139 13.09 9.51 13.24
C GLY A 139 11.82 10.32 13.46
N PRO A 140 11.82 11.34 14.33
CA PRO A 140 10.61 12.13 14.63
C PRO A 140 9.94 12.64 13.35
N LEU A 141 10.73 12.91 12.31
CA LEU A 141 10.21 13.22 10.99
C LEU A 141 9.30 12.13 10.43
N ARG A 142 9.68 10.85 10.46
CA ARG A 142 8.85 9.75 9.93
C ARG A 142 7.50 9.63 10.63
N LYS A 143 7.49 9.78 11.96
CA LYS A 143 6.28 9.73 12.78
C LYS A 143 5.33 10.90 12.52
N TRP A 144 5.88 12.10 12.33
CA TRP A 144 5.07 13.32 12.23
C TRP A 144 4.79 13.77 10.79
N LEU A 145 5.50 13.23 9.78
CA LEU A 145 5.37 13.70 8.39
C LEU A 145 3.95 13.58 7.86
N VAL A 146 3.31 12.40 7.99
CA VAL A 146 1.95 12.18 7.49
C VAL A 146 0.90 12.98 8.27
N PRO A 147 0.89 12.99 9.62
CA PRO A 147 0.00 13.87 10.39
C PRO A 147 0.15 15.35 10.06
N LEU A 148 1.39 15.84 9.94
CA LEU A 148 1.65 17.24 9.58
C LEU A 148 1.17 17.53 8.16
N ASN A 149 1.44 16.63 7.21
CA ASN A 149 0.95 16.78 5.84
C ASN A 149 -0.58 16.76 5.77
N ALA A 150 -1.25 15.92 6.56
CA ALA A 150 -2.71 15.90 6.68
C ALA A 150 -3.25 17.23 7.26
N SER A 151 -2.59 17.78 8.28
CA SER A 151 -2.95 19.10 8.83
C SER A 151 -2.80 20.21 7.79
N LEU A 152 -1.73 20.16 7.00
CA LEU A 152 -1.44 21.10 5.93
C LEU A 152 -2.51 21.04 4.83
N VAL A 153 -2.89 19.83 4.41
CA VAL A 153 -4.03 19.60 3.51
C VAL A 153 -5.32 20.21 4.07
N GLY A 154 -5.59 20.02 5.37
CA GLY A 154 -6.76 20.62 6.03
C GLY A 154 -6.77 22.14 5.94
N VAL A 155 -5.63 22.78 6.20
CA VAL A 155 -5.48 24.24 6.07
C VAL A 155 -5.70 24.70 4.63
N ILE A 156 -5.15 23.97 3.65
CA ILE A 156 -5.32 24.28 2.21
C ILE A 156 -6.79 24.20 1.80
N LEU A 157 -7.52 23.16 2.23
CA LEU A 157 -8.95 23.01 1.95
C LEU A 157 -9.77 24.15 2.54
N VAL A 158 -9.52 24.52 3.80
CA VAL A 158 -10.20 25.65 4.45
C VAL A 158 -9.89 26.96 3.72
N ALA A 159 -8.63 27.22 3.36
CA ALA A 159 -8.25 28.40 2.59
C ALA A 159 -8.91 28.43 1.20
N GLY A 160 -9.03 27.28 0.54
CA GLY A 160 -9.74 27.14 -0.74
C GLY A 160 -11.24 27.44 -0.63
N LEU A 161 -11.89 26.95 0.43
CA LEU A 161 -13.31 27.20 0.74
C LEU A 161 -13.57 28.68 1.06
N LEU A 162 -12.65 29.32 1.79
CA LEU A 162 -12.73 30.74 2.12
C LEU A 162 -12.31 31.66 0.95
N GLY A 163 -11.80 31.09 -0.15
CA GLY A 163 -11.36 31.84 -1.33
C GLY A 163 -10.09 32.67 -1.13
N THR A 164 -9.34 32.45 -0.04
CA THR A 164 -8.21 33.30 0.38
C THR A 164 -6.90 33.00 -0.35
N GLY A 165 -6.85 32.00 -1.23
CA GLY A 165 -5.62 31.48 -1.82
C GLY A 165 -5.54 31.42 -3.35
N GLY A 166 -6.35 32.23 -4.06
CA GLY A 166 -6.21 32.48 -5.50
C GLY A 166 -6.53 31.32 -6.47
N GLY A 167 -6.50 30.06 -6.00
CA GLY A 167 -6.73 28.87 -6.82
C GLY A 167 -8.13 28.25 -6.71
N GLY A 168 -8.97 28.78 -5.81
CA GLY A 168 -10.31 28.28 -5.53
C GLY A 168 -10.35 26.84 -4.99
N VAL A 169 -11.57 26.34 -4.76
CA VAL A 169 -11.79 25.00 -4.18
C VAL A 169 -11.16 23.89 -5.02
N LYS A 170 -11.20 24.01 -6.36
CA LYS A 170 -10.66 22.99 -7.28
C LYS A 170 -9.18 22.72 -7.06
N LEU A 171 -8.36 23.76 -6.94
CA LEU A 171 -6.94 23.60 -6.67
C LEU A 171 -6.68 23.24 -5.20
N SER A 172 -7.55 23.58 -4.24
CA SER A 172 -7.33 23.15 -2.85
C SER A 172 -7.53 21.66 -2.61
N VAL A 173 -8.27 20.96 -3.49
CA VAL A 173 -8.61 19.53 -3.33
C VAL A 173 -7.50 18.59 -3.83
N LEU A 174 -6.66 19.01 -4.78
CA LEU A 174 -5.64 18.12 -5.36
C LEU A 174 -4.64 17.55 -4.34
N PRO A 175 -4.09 18.30 -3.36
CA PRO A 175 -3.16 17.75 -2.38
C PRO A 175 -3.86 16.77 -1.44
N ALA A 176 -5.16 16.99 -1.17
CA ALA A 176 -5.98 16.05 -0.40
C ALA A 176 -6.15 14.71 -1.13
N LEU A 177 -6.46 14.76 -2.42
CA LEU A 177 -6.55 13.56 -3.24
C LEU A 177 -5.21 12.83 -3.33
N ALA A 178 -4.11 13.56 -3.51
CA ALA A 178 -2.77 12.99 -3.56
C ALA A 178 -2.41 12.24 -2.27
N LEU A 179 -2.60 12.87 -1.12
CA LEU A 179 -2.36 12.26 0.18
C LEU A 179 -3.27 11.05 0.39
N GLY A 180 -4.56 11.17 0.06
CA GLY A 180 -5.53 10.08 0.17
C GLY A 180 -5.13 8.86 -0.66
N VAL A 181 -4.72 9.06 -1.92
CA VAL A 181 -4.24 7.98 -2.80
C VAL A 181 -2.99 7.32 -2.22
N VAL A 182 -2.01 8.09 -1.75
CA VAL A 182 -0.76 7.53 -1.19
C VAL A 182 -1.04 6.67 0.04
N VAL A 183 -1.90 7.14 0.96
CA VAL A 183 -2.29 6.38 2.14
C VAL A 183 -3.06 5.12 1.74
N LEU A 184 -4.03 5.24 0.84
CA LEU A 184 -4.84 4.11 0.37
C LEU A 184 -3.97 3.01 -0.27
N VAL A 185 -3.06 3.39 -1.17
CA VAL A 185 -2.15 2.43 -1.82
C VAL A 185 -1.31 1.69 -0.78
N LYS A 186 -0.77 2.41 0.21
CA LYS A 186 0.04 1.78 1.26
C LYS A 186 -0.77 0.83 2.14
N VAL A 187 -2.02 1.17 2.47
CA VAL A 187 -2.94 0.27 3.18
C VAL A 187 -3.24 -0.97 2.36
N GLN A 188 -3.52 -0.83 1.06
CA GLN A 188 -3.81 -1.97 0.19
C GLN A 188 -2.63 -2.92 0.05
N VAL A 189 -1.41 -2.40 -0.12
CA VAL A 189 -0.23 -3.26 -0.21
C VAL A 189 0.02 -4.00 1.10
N ARG A 190 -0.25 -3.36 2.24
CA ARG A 190 -0.15 -4.04 3.54
C ARG A 190 -1.14 -5.20 3.68
N GLY A 191 -2.39 -5.00 3.25
CA GLY A 191 -3.40 -6.05 3.28
C GLY A 191 -2.93 -7.28 2.49
N VAL A 192 -2.39 -7.05 1.29
CA VAL A 192 -1.84 -8.13 0.46
C VAL A 192 -0.64 -8.81 1.11
N GLU A 193 0.25 -8.07 1.77
CA GLU A 193 1.39 -8.65 2.49
C GLU A 193 0.95 -9.51 3.69
N ALA A 194 -0.08 -9.07 4.43
CA ALA A 194 -0.65 -9.81 5.55
C ALA A 194 -1.29 -11.13 5.11
N ASP A 195 -2.05 -11.11 4.02
CA ASP A 195 -2.68 -12.32 3.45
C ASP A 195 -1.61 -13.35 3.01
N VAL A 196 -0.49 -12.88 2.44
CA VAL A 196 0.62 -13.75 2.01
C VAL A 196 1.33 -14.37 3.23
N GLU A 197 1.56 -13.59 4.29
CA GLU A 197 2.19 -14.10 5.52
C GLU A 197 1.34 -15.18 6.20
N GLU A 198 0.02 -15.03 6.20
CA GLU A 198 -0.91 -16.05 6.71
C GLU A 198 -0.81 -17.37 5.92
N LEU A 199 -0.82 -17.28 4.59
CA LEU A 199 -0.67 -18.45 3.71
C LEU A 199 0.67 -19.15 3.89
N GLU A 200 1.76 -18.40 4.08
CA GLU A 200 3.07 -18.95 4.41
C GLU A 200 3.06 -19.66 5.77
N GLY A 201 2.42 -19.08 6.79
CA GLY A 201 2.27 -19.68 8.11
C GLY A 201 1.53 -21.03 8.08
N LEU A 202 0.44 -21.11 7.31
CA LEU A 202 -0.32 -22.36 7.14
C LEU A 202 0.49 -23.45 6.44
N ARG A 203 1.32 -23.09 5.46
CA ARG A 203 2.24 -24.03 4.79
C ARG A 203 3.28 -24.62 5.75
N TYR A 204 3.79 -23.83 6.70
CA TYR A 204 4.74 -24.32 7.71
C TYR A 204 4.06 -25.21 8.77
N GLY A 205 2.83 -24.89 9.16
CA GLY A 205 2.03 -25.73 10.07
C GLY A 205 1.77 -27.13 9.49
N TYR A 206 1.55 -27.23 8.19
CA TYR A 206 1.36 -28.51 7.50
C TYR A 206 2.67 -29.30 7.30
N LYS A 207 3.83 -28.65 7.30
CA LYS A 207 5.14 -29.32 7.24
C LYS A 207 5.60 -29.92 8.58
N GLY A 208 4.89 -29.64 9.68
CA GLY A 208 5.26 -30.07 11.04
C GLY A 208 4.38 -31.16 11.65
N ALA A 209 3.44 -31.73 10.90
CA ALA A 209 2.52 -32.78 11.33
C ALA A 209 2.71 -34.05 10.51
#